data_AF-A0A819SI98-F1
#
_entry.id   AF-A0A819SI98-F1
#
_cell.length_a   1.000
_cell.length_b   1.000
_cell.length_c   1.000
_cell.angle_alpha   90.00
_cell.angle_beta   90.00
_cell.angle_gamma   90.00
#
_symmetry.space_group_name_H-M   'P 1'
#
loop_
_entity.id
_entity.type
_entity.pdbx_description
1 polymer ?
#
loop_
_entity_poly.entity_id
_entity_poly.type
_entity_poly.pdbx_seq_one_letter_code
_entity_poly.pdbx_strand_id
1 'polypeptide(L)'
;LQTKAKKALKNILQKCVYLPVLEPLLHEASPNILKHVVAQFSKVLPHDPKARRLFVTSGGLKKIQEIKAEEGSPLAEYINTINSCFPEEVVKYYSPGYADELLERVETHANRA
;
A
#
# COMPACT_ATOMS: atom_id res chain seq x y z
N LEU A 1 6.77 25.44 17.74
CA LEU A 1 7.56 24.87 16.61
C LEU A 1 6.92 23.60 16.02
N GLN A 2 6.61 22.60 16.84
CA GLN A 2 6.12 21.28 16.40
C GLN A 2 4.91 21.32 15.45
N THR A 3 3.89 22.14 15.72
CA THR A 3 2.70 22.25 14.86
C THR A 3 3.02 22.79 13.47
N LYS A 4 3.95 23.76 13.38
CA LYS A 4 4.42 24.33 12.11
C LYS A 4 5.22 23.28 11.31
N ALA A 5 6.08 22.52 11.99
CA ALA A 5 6.84 21.42 11.38
C ALA A 5 5.94 20.30 10.85
N LYS A 6 4.94 19.86 11.65
CA LYS A 6 3.94 18.87 11.22
C LYS A 6 3.16 19.34 9.98
N LYS A 7 2.75 20.61 9.95
CA LYS A 7 2.04 21.19 8.79
C LYS A 7 2.93 21.25 7.54
N ALA A 8 4.19 21.67 7.70
CA ALA A 8 5.15 21.69 6.60
C ALA A 8 5.38 20.29 6.01
N LEU A 9 5.59 19.28 6.87
CA LEU A 9 5.77 17.89 6.44
C LEU A 9 4.55 17.38 5.65
N LYS A 10 3.33 17.61 6.14
CA LYS A 10 2.10 17.25 5.42
C LYS A 10 2.04 17.87 4.03
N ASN A 11 2.37 19.15 3.90
CA ASN A 11 2.37 19.84 2.62
C ASN A 11 3.45 19.30 1.66
N ILE A 12 4.62 18.93 2.18
CA ILE A 12 5.70 18.33 1.38
C ILE A 12 5.26 16.94 0.87
N LEU A 13 4.69 16.10 1.75
CA LEU A 13 4.20 14.77 1.38
C LEU A 13 3.16 14.84 0.25
N GLN A 14 2.20 15.76 0.35
CA GLN A 14 1.17 15.95 -0.68
C GLN A 14 1.69 16.42 -2.05
N LYS A 15 2.92 16.92 -2.12
CA LYS A 15 3.57 17.38 -3.35
C LYS A 15 4.66 16.42 -3.85
N CYS A 16 4.97 15.37 -3.08
CA CYS A 16 6.01 14.42 -3.44
C CYS A 16 5.47 13.43 -4.48
N VAL A 17 6.02 13.50 -5.69
CA VAL A 17 5.64 12.61 -6.81
C VAL A 17 6.65 11.47 -7.03
N TYR A 18 7.84 11.57 -6.42
CA TYR A 18 8.83 10.50 -6.45
C TYR A 18 8.55 9.51 -5.32
N LEU A 19 7.82 8.44 -5.64
CA LEU A 19 7.38 7.45 -4.65
C LEU A 19 8.49 6.75 -3.84
N PRO A 20 9.68 6.45 -4.38
CA PRO A 20 10.72 5.75 -3.63
C PRO A 20 11.17 6.44 -2.35
N VAL A 21 11.11 7.78 -2.29
CA VAL A 21 11.45 8.51 -1.05
C VAL A 21 10.33 8.47 -0.01
N LEU A 22 9.11 8.10 -0.40
CA LEU A 22 7.97 7.95 0.51
C LEU A 22 7.87 6.53 1.08
N GLU A 23 8.45 5.53 0.43
CA GLU A 23 8.39 4.12 0.87
C GLU A 23 8.96 3.89 2.28
N PRO A 24 10.10 4.48 2.71
CA PRO A 24 10.56 4.33 4.08
C PRO A 24 9.52 4.80 5.13
N LEU A 25 8.76 5.84 4.79
CA LEU A 25 7.69 6.35 5.66
C LEU A 25 6.50 5.40 5.75
N LEU A 26 6.33 4.47 4.81
CA LEU A 26 5.29 3.44 4.89
C LEU A 26 5.58 2.45 6.03
N HIS A 27 6.85 2.30 6.42
CA HIS A 27 7.28 1.39 7.50
C HIS A 27 7.45 2.10 8.85
N GLU A 28 8.01 3.31 8.85
CA GLU A 28 8.46 3.98 10.07
C GLU A 28 7.47 5.03 10.61
N ALA A 29 6.49 5.44 9.80
CA ALA A 29 5.63 6.55 10.18
C ALA A 29 4.55 6.18 11.21
N SER A 30 4.31 7.09 12.15
CA SER A 30 3.13 7.05 13.00
C SER A 30 1.82 7.06 12.19
N PRO A 31 0.70 6.52 12.71
CA PRO A 31 -0.58 6.40 11.98
C PRO A 31 -1.06 7.72 11.34
N ASN A 32 -0.84 8.85 12.03
CA ASN A 32 -1.21 10.17 11.55
C ASN A 32 -0.46 10.61 10.29
N ILE A 33 0.79 10.17 10.12
CA ILE A 33 1.61 10.46 8.94
C ILE A 33 1.39 9.38 7.88
N LEU A 34 1.25 8.12 8.29
CA LEU A 34 0.97 7.00 7.40
C LEU A 34 -0.27 7.27 6.51
N LYS A 35 -1.36 7.77 7.09
CA LYS A 35 -2.55 8.16 6.31
C LYS A 35 -2.24 9.15 5.18
N HIS A 36 -1.35 10.12 5.42
CA HIS A 36 -0.99 11.11 4.40
C HIS A 36 -0.04 10.54 3.34
N VAL A 37 0.82 9.59 3.72
CA VAL A 37 1.69 8.85 2.81
C VAL A 37 0.84 7.99 1.87
N VAL A 38 -0.08 7.18 2.41
CA VAL A 38 -1.02 6.34 1.64
C VAL A 38 -1.91 7.19 0.74
N ALA A 39 -2.39 8.35 1.24
CA ALA A 39 -3.15 9.31 0.43
C ALA A 39 -2.36 9.89 -0.76
N GLN A 40 -1.03 9.94 -0.67
CA GLN A 40 -0.20 10.40 -1.79
C GLN A 40 0.00 9.29 -2.81
N PHE A 41 0.25 8.07 -2.35
CA PHE A 41 0.30 6.88 -3.21
C PHE A 41 -0.98 6.71 -4.03
N SER A 42 -2.16 6.87 -3.42
CA SER A 42 -3.45 6.78 -4.12
C SER A 42 -3.67 7.84 -5.19
N LYS A 43 -2.93 8.96 -5.16
CA LYS A 43 -3.00 10.00 -6.20
C LYS A 43 -1.99 9.80 -7.31
N VAL A 44 -0.79 9.32 -7.00
CA VAL A 44 0.30 9.20 -7.98
C VAL A 44 0.18 7.91 -8.79
N LEU A 45 -0.12 6.78 -8.13
CA LEU A 45 -0.15 5.47 -8.78
C LEU A 45 -1.14 5.38 -9.95
N PRO A 46 -2.37 5.95 -9.89
CA PRO A 46 -3.29 5.93 -11.03
C PRO A 46 -2.72 6.58 -12.30
N HIS A 47 -1.76 7.50 -12.18
CA HIS A 47 -1.26 8.28 -13.31
C HIS A 47 0.17 7.94 -13.74
N ASP A 48 0.88 7.09 -12.99
CA ASP A 48 2.28 6.73 -13.30
C ASP A 48 2.50 5.21 -13.33
N PRO A 49 2.45 4.57 -14.52
CA PRO A 49 2.68 3.13 -14.68
C PRO A 49 4.09 2.67 -14.25
N LYS A 50 5.12 3.53 -14.40
CA LYS A 50 6.48 3.18 -13.97
C LYS A 50 6.54 3.12 -12.45
N ALA A 51 5.89 4.07 -11.78
CA ALA A 51 5.77 4.08 -10.34
C ALA A 51 5.00 2.87 -9.80
N ARG A 52 3.94 2.40 -10.50
CA ARG A 52 3.25 1.15 -10.15
C ARG A 52 4.17 -0.06 -10.13
N ARG A 53 4.94 -0.25 -11.20
CA ARG A 53 5.90 -1.37 -11.29
C ARG A 53 6.90 -1.31 -10.14
N LEU A 54 7.48 -0.12 -9.90
CA LEU A 54 8.46 0.07 -8.85
C LEU A 54 7.88 -0.24 -7.46
N PHE A 55 6.68 0.28 -7.18
CA PHE A 55 5.96 0.09 -5.92
C PHE A 55 5.64 -1.37 -5.58
N VAL A 56 5.42 -2.21 -6.59
CA VAL A 56 5.27 -3.66 -6.39
C VAL A 56 6.61 -4.29 -6.07
N THR A 57 7.64 -4.00 -6.87
CA THR A 57 8.96 -4.64 -6.73
C THR A 57 9.70 -4.24 -5.46
N SER A 58 9.44 -3.06 -4.91
CA SER A 58 9.99 -2.59 -3.64
C SER A 58 9.29 -3.18 -2.41
N GLY A 59 8.16 -3.87 -2.60
CA GLY A 59 7.33 -4.38 -1.49
C GLY A 59 6.32 -3.36 -0.95
N GLY A 60 6.17 -2.20 -1.58
CA GLY A 60 5.18 -1.19 -1.20
C GLY A 60 3.74 -1.74 -1.22
N LEU A 61 3.36 -2.49 -2.27
CA LEU A 61 2.02 -3.08 -2.36
C LEU A 61 1.75 -4.10 -1.25
N LYS A 62 2.75 -4.94 -0.91
CA LYS A 62 2.67 -5.85 0.23
C LYS A 62 2.37 -5.09 1.51
N LYS A 63 3.09 -3.98 1.73
CA LYS A 63 2.91 -3.18 2.93
C LYS A 63 1.52 -2.56 3.00
N ILE A 64 0.94 -2.16 1.87
CA ILE A 64 -0.44 -1.67 1.80
C ILE A 64 -1.44 -2.73 2.26
N GLN A 65 -1.26 -4.01 1.89
CA GLN A 65 -2.18 -5.07 2.32
C GLN A 65 -2.10 -5.38 3.83
N GLU A 66 -0.97 -5.08 4.47
CA GLU A 66 -0.79 -5.26 5.92
C GLU A 66 -1.45 -4.15 6.75
N ILE A 67 -1.84 -3.02 6.14
CA ILE A 67 -2.42 -1.88 6.86
C ILE A 67 -3.86 -2.20 7.26
N LYS A 68 -4.10 -2.23 8.57
CA LYS A 68 -5.45 -2.31 9.13
C LYS A 68 -6.11 -0.94 9.05
N ALA A 69 -7.18 -0.84 8.27
CA ALA A 69 -8.01 0.36 8.18
C ALA A 69 -9.45 0.02 8.59
N GLU A 70 -10.11 0.94 9.29
CA GLU A 70 -11.52 0.82 9.59
C GLU A 70 -12.34 0.96 8.30
N GLU A 71 -13.38 0.14 8.14
CA GLU A 71 -14.27 0.19 6.99
C GLU A 71 -14.95 1.57 6.89
N GLY A 72 -15.05 2.11 5.68
CA GLY A 72 -15.56 3.47 5.44
C GLY A 72 -14.63 4.60 5.88
N SER A 73 -13.46 4.30 6.45
CA SER A 73 -12.47 5.34 6.75
C SER A 73 -11.79 5.87 5.47
N PRO A 74 -11.31 7.13 5.45
CA PRO A 74 -10.57 7.64 4.30
C PRO A 74 -9.30 6.84 4.00
N LEU A 75 -8.73 6.16 4.99
CA LEU A 75 -7.56 5.30 4.78
C LEU A 75 -7.94 4.07 3.95
N ALA A 76 -9.08 3.44 4.24
CA ALA A 76 -9.61 2.32 3.46
C ALA A 76 -9.88 2.74 2.00
N GLU A 77 -10.46 3.93 1.78
CA GLU A 77 -10.66 4.47 0.42
C GLU A 77 -9.35 4.64 -0.36
N TYR A 78 -8.30 5.15 0.31
CA TYR A 78 -6.98 5.28 -0.32
C TYR A 78 -6.37 3.92 -0.65
N ILE A 79 -6.50 2.93 0.25
CA ILE A 79 -6.04 1.56 0.01
C ILE A 79 -6.79 0.95 -1.19
N ASN A 80 -8.11 1.11 -1.26
CA ASN A 80 -8.92 0.62 -2.38
C ASN A 80 -8.51 1.26 -3.71
N THR A 81 -8.22 2.57 -3.71
CA THR A 81 -7.73 3.28 -4.89
C THR A 81 -6.35 2.79 -5.33
N ILE A 82 -5.47 2.47 -4.38
CA ILE A 82 -4.17 1.87 -4.69
C ILE A 82 -4.36 0.47 -5.28
N ASN A 83 -5.21 -0.36 -4.67
CA ASN A 83 -5.48 -1.72 -5.11
C ASN A 83 -6.06 -1.76 -6.54
N SER A 84 -6.94 -0.82 -6.91
CA SER A 84 -7.51 -0.73 -8.26
C SER A 84 -6.50 -0.34 -9.36
N CYS A 85 -5.28 0.05 -8.98
CA CYS A 85 -4.19 0.27 -9.93
C CYS A 85 -3.51 -1.03 -10.40
N PHE A 86 -3.81 -2.17 -9.76
CA PHE A 86 -3.18 -3.46 -9.98
C PHE A 86 -4.22 -4.55 -10.31
N PRO A 87 -3.83 -5.60 -11.05
CA PRO A 87 -4.68 -6.77 -11.23
C PRO A 87 -5.04 -7.43 -9.89
N GLU A 88 -6.24 -8.00 -9.80
CA GLU A 88 -6.74 -8.63 -8.57
C GLU A 88 -5.81 -9.75 -8.08
N GLU A 89 -5.22 -10.51 -9.00
CA GLU A 89 -4.30 -11.59 -8.68
C GLU A 89 -3.03 -11.08 -8.01
N VAL A 90 -2.55 -9.90 -8.42
CA VAL A 90 -1.38 -9.26 -7.81
C VAL A 90 -1.72 -8.77 -6.41
N VAL A 91 -2.89 -8.15 -6.23
CA VAL A 91 -3.36 -7.71 -4.91
C VAL A 91 -3.51 -8.91 -3.97
N LYS A 92 -4.17 -9.97 -4.45
CA LYS A 92 -4.42 -11.22 -3.70
C LYS A 92 -3.12 -11.91 -3.32
N TYR A 93 -2.16 -11.98 -4.24
CA TYR A 93 -0.83 -12.56 -3.98
C TYR A 93 -0.15 -11.93 -2.75
N TYR A 94 -0.34 -10.63 -2.53
CA TYR A 94 0.22 -9.90 -1.41
C TYR A 94 -0.72 -9.79 -0.19
N SER A 95 -1.97 -10.26 -0.29
CA SER A 95 -2.92 -10.22 0.82
C SER A 95 -2.47 -11.16 1.96
N PRO A 96 -2.56 -10.73 3.23
CA PRO A 96 -2.25 -11.58 4.37
C PRO A 96 -3.03 -12.90 4.35
N GLY A 97 -2.35 -14.02 4.61
CA GLY A 97 -2.96 -15.36 4.66
C GLY A 97 -3.17 -16.06 3.30
N TYR A 98 -3.01 -15.35 2.17
CA TYR A 98 -3.18 -15.98 0.86
C TYR A 98 -2.12 -17.04 0.54
N ALA A 99 -0.89 -16.83 1.03
CA ALA A 99 0.17 -17.84 0.89
C ALA A 99 -0.22 -19.17 1.56
N ASP A 100 -0.84 -19.10 2.74
CA ASP A 100 -1.29 -20.29 3.47
C ASP A 100 -2.45 -20.99 2.73
N GLU A 101 -3.40 -20.22 2.17
CA GLU A 101 -4.49 -20.73 1.33
C GLU A 101 -3.95 -21.44 0.07
N LEU A 102 -2.87 -20.93 -0.53
CA LEU A 102 -2.21 -21.57 -1.66
C LEU A 102 -1.55 -22.90 -1.25
N LEU A 103 -0.92 -22.95 -0.08
CA LEU A 103 -0.30 -24.18 0.43
C LEU A 103 -1.35 -25.26 0.71
N GLU A 104 -2.47 -24.90 1.33
CA GLU A 104 -3.60 -25.82 1.57
C GLU A 104 -4.15 -26.40 0.25
N ARG A 105 -4.20 -25.58 -0.80
CA ARG A 105 -4.60 -26.06 -2.14
C ARG A 105 -3.59 -27.03 -2.75
N VAL A 106 -2.30 -26.84 -2.51
CA VAL A 106 -1.26 -27.78 -2.97
C VAL A 106 -1.40 -29.13 -2.26
N GLU A 107 -1.61 -29.12 -0.95
CA GLU A 107 -1.81 -30.33 -0.15
C GLU A 107 -3.06 -31.10 -0.59
N THR A 108 -4.18 -30.39 -0.81
CA THR A 108 -5.43 -31.02 -1.29
C THR A 108 -5.35 -31.51 -2.73
N HIS A 109 -4.53 -30.90 -3.59
CA HIS A 109 -4.27 -31.38 -4.94
C HIS A 109 -3.40 -32.64 -4.95
N ALA A 110 -2.36 -32.70 -4.11
CA ALA A 110 -1.51 -33.89 -3.97
C ALA A 110 -2.30 -35.12 -3.47
N ASN A 111 -3.32 -34.91 -2.64
CA ASN A 111 -4.19 -35.99 -2.14
C ASN A 111 -5.24 -36.48 -3.14
N ARG A 112 -5.35 -35.87 -4.33
CA ARG A 112 -6.30 -36.24 -5.39
C ARG A 112 -5.64 -36.94 -6.60
N ALA A 113 -4.32 -37.06 -6.62
CA ALA A 113 -3.55 -37.78 -7.63
C ALA A 113 -3.11 -39.15 -7.09
#